data_AF-A0A962YCK9-F1
#
_entry.id   AF-A0A962YCK9-F1
#
_cell.length_a   1.000
_cell.length_b   1.000
_cell.length_c   1.000
_cell.angle_alpha   90.00
_cell.angle_beta   90.00
_cell.angle_gamma   90.00
#
_symmetry.space_group_name_H-M   'P 1'
#
loop_
_entity.id
_entity.type
_entity.pdbx_description
1 polymer ?
#
loop_
_entity_poly.entity_id
_entity_poly.type
_entity_poly.pdbx_seq_one_letter_code
_entity_poly.pdbx_strand_id
1 'polypeptide(L)' 'MDLSNLTSSASSTNTSLQDLISSPDFDASDPDQQIQMQQALAKYEEVYGLLSAVISDMKTTCMSIIQKM' A
#
# COMPACT_ATOMS: atom_id res chain seq x y z
N MET A 1 4.60 5.89 13.72
CA MET A 1 3.73 4.95 13.00
C MET A 1 4.35 3.56 13.21
N ASP A 2 3.62 2.63 13.81
CA ASP A 2 4.10 1.27 14.09
C ASP A 2 4.08 0.45 12.79
N LEU A 3 5.08 -0.42 12.57
CA LEU A 3 5.16 -1.30 11.40
C LEU A 3 3.92 -2.20 11.29
N SER A 4 3.39 -2.67 12.41
CA SER A 4 2.15 -3.46 12.45
C SER A 4 0.94 -2.68 11.92
N ASN A 5 0.84 -1.39 12.27
CA ASN A 5 -0.20 -0.49 11.75
C ASN A 5 0.00 -0.20 10.27
N LEU A 6 1.23 -0.07 9.80
CA LEU A 6 1.54 0.14 8.38
C LEU A 6 1.17 -1.09 7.54
N THR A 7 1.55 -2.29 7.98
CA THR A 7 1.19 -3.54 7.29
C THR A 7 -0.32 -3.77 7.29
N SER A 8 -1.00 -3.50 8.41
CA SER A 8 -2.47 -3.60 8.49
C SER A 8 -3.16 -2.60 7.56
N SER A 9 -2.63 -1.37 7.47
CA SER A 9 -3.13 -0.34 6.56
C SER A 9 -2.88 -0.68 5.09
N ALA A 10 -1.75 -1.33 4.78
CA ALA A 10 -1.44 -1.80 3.43
C ALA A 10 -2.42 -2.89 3.00
N SER A 11 -2.65 -3.87 3.88
CA SER A 11 -3.59 -4.94 3.63
C SER A 11 -5.01 -4.43 3.44
N SER A 12 -5.49 -3.54 4.32
CA SER A 12 -6.85 -2.99 4.23
C SER A 12 -7.04 -2.14 2.97
N THR A 13 -6.06 -1.30 2.62
CA THR A 13 -6.09 -0.49 1.40
C THR A 13 -6.10 -1.36 0.14
N ASN A 14 -5.33 -2.46 0.13
CA ASN A 14 -5.34 -3.43 -0.97
C ASN A 14 -6.70 -4.14 -1.09
N THR A 15 -7.29 -4.57 0.03
CA THR A 15 -8.63 -5.18 0.03
C THR A 15 -9.69 -4.20 -0.47
N SER A 16 -9.69 -2.94 0.01
CA SER A 16 -10.66 -1.93 -0.46
C SER A 16 -10.54 -1.64 -1.96
N LEU A 17 -9.32 -1.64 -2.52
CA LEU A 17 -9.12 -1.51 -3.97
C LEU A 17 -9.65 -2.73 -4.73
N GLN A 18 -9.38 -3.94 -4.24
CA GLN A 18 -9.90 -5.15 -4.84
C GLN A 18 -11.43 -5.18 -4.83
N ASP A 19 -12.04 -4.80 -3.71
CA ASP A 19 -13.50 -4.73 -3.58
C ASP A 19 -14.11 -3.69 -4.53
N LEU A 20 -13.46 -2.53 -4.68
CA LEU A 20 -13.91 -1.48 -5.60
C LEU A 20 -13.88 -1.94 -7.06
N ILE A 21 -12.77 -2.57 -7.48
CA ILE A 21 -12.57 -3.03 -8.87
C ILE A 21 -13.43 -4.27 -9.19
N SER A 22 -13.67 -5.12 -8.19
CA SER A 22 -14.46 -6.34 -8.34
C SER A 22 -15.97 -6.09 -8.19
N SER A 23 -16.38 -4.87 -7.83
CA SER A 23 -17.78 -4.52 -7.68
C SER A 23 -18.48 -4.60 -9.05
N PRO A 24 -19.59 -5.35 -9.16
CA PRO A 24 -20.36 -5.41 -10.40
C PRO A 24 -21.00 -4.06 -10.78
N ASP A 25 -21.11 -3.14 -9.82
CA ASP A 25 -21.64 -1.79 -10.01
C ASP A 25 -20.53 -0.77 -10.35
N PHE A 26 -19.26 -1.20 -10.41
CA PHE A 26 -18.17 -0.32 -10.76
C PHE A 26 -18.22 0.08 -12.24
N ASP A 27 -18.34 1.38 -12.47
CA ASP A 27 -18.33 1.97 -13.80
C ASP A 27 -17.12 2.88 -13.97
N ALA A 28 -16.13 2.42 -14.74
CA ALA A 28 -14.93 3.19 -15.05
C ALA A 28 -15.20 4.42 -15.95
N SER A 29 -16.41 4.58 -16.48
CA SER A 29 -16.83 5.75 -17.24
C SER A 29 -17.54 6.81 -16.39
N ASP A 30 -17.93 6.46 -15.16
CA ASP A 30 -18.48 7.40 -14.18
C ASP A 30 -17.34 8.27 -13.59
N PRO A 31 -17.39 9.61 -13.76
CA PRO A 31 -16.36 10.52 -13.26
C PRO A 31 -16.15 10.44 -11.75
N ASP A 32 -17.21 10.24 -10.97
CA ASP A 32 -17.12 10.20 -9.51
C ASP A 32 -16.44 8.90 -9.04
N GLN A 33 -16.74 7.79 -9.72
CA GLN A 33 -16.09 6.50 -9.45
C GLN A 33 -14.64 6.47 -9.92
N GLN A 34 -14.32 7.15 -11.04
CA GLN A 34 -12.92 7.36 -11.45
C GLN A 34 -12.12 8.12 -10.40
N ILE A 35 -12.68 9.19 -9.84
CA ILE A 35 -12.01 9.97 -8.79
C ILE A 35 -11.78 9.10 -7.55
N GLN A 36 -12.78 8.31 -7.14
CA GLN A 36 -12.63 7.38 -6.01
C GLN A 36 -11.56 6.33 -6.27
N MET A 37 -11.50 5.76 -7.49
CA MET A 37 -10.47 4.79 -7.86
C MET A 37 -9.07 5.43 -7.86
N GLN A 38 -8.93 6.64 -8.40
CA GLN A 38 -7.65 7.37 -8.38
C GLN A 38 -7.18 7.67 -6.96
N GLN A 39 -8.09 8.09 -6.06
CA GLN A 39 -7.77 8.31 -4.66
C GLN A 39 -7.36 7.03 -3.95
N ALA A 40 -8.05 5.92 -4.22
CA ALA A 40 -7.73 4.62 -3.66
C ALA A 40 -6.35 4.13 -4.14
N LEU A 41 -6.04 4.30 -5.42
CA LEU A 41 -4.74 3.97 -6.01
C LEU A 41 -3.62 4.85 -5.43
N ALA A 42 -3.83 6.15 -5.30
CA ALA A 42 -2.85 7.05 -4.69
C ALA A 42 -2.53 6.65 -3.24
N LYS A 43 -3.55 6.28 -2.46
CA LYS A 43 -3.37 5.81 -1.09
C LYS A 43 -2.64 4.48 -1.04
N TYR A 44 -2.90 3.58 -1.98
CA TYR A 44 -2.18 2.32 -2.11
C TYR A 44 -0.71 2.53 -2.44
N GLU A 45 -0.39 3.40 -3.40
CA GLU A 45 1.00 3.75 -3.74
C GLU A 45 1.75 4.35 -2.56
N GLU A 46 1.11 5.26 -1.80
CA GLU A 46 1.70 5.84 -0.60
C GLU A 46 2.05 4.77 0.44
N VAL A 47 1.08 3.91 0.77
CA VAL A 47 1.25 2.91 1.83
C VAL A 47 2.25 1.82 1.42
N TYR A 48 2.21 1.35 0.17
CA TYR A 48 3.19 0.38 -0.34
C TYR A 48 4.58 1.00 -0.51
N GLY A 49 4.66 2.27 -0.91
CA GLY A 49 5.93 3.01 -0.97
C GLY A 49 6.60 3.10 0.40
N LEU A 50 5.82 3.45 1.44
CA LEU A 50 6.29 3.46 2.82
C LEU A 50 6.71 2.07 3.30
N LEU A 51 5.92 1.03 3.01
CA LEU A 51 6.24 -0.34 3.39
C LEU A 51 7.55 -0.82 2.74
N SER A 52 7.74 -0.52 1.45
CA SER A 52 8.96 -0.83 0.69
C SER A 52 10.19 -0.14 1.30
N ALA A 53 10.06 1.14 1.65
CA ALA A 53 11.14 1.90 2.30
C ALA A 53 11.55 1.26 3.64
N VAL A 54 10.58 0.87 4.48
CA VAL A 54 10.87 0.20 5.75
C VAL A 54 11.58 -1.15 5.54
N ILE A 55 11.13 -1.95 4.57
CA ILE A 55 11.79 -3.23 4.23
C ILE A 55 13.24 -3.00 3.77
N SER A 56 13.48 -1.96 2.97
CA SER A 56 14.83 -1.58 2.52
C SER A 56 15.74 -1.18 3.68
N ASP A 57 15.24 -0.38 4.63
CA ASP A 57 15.98 0.03 5.82
C ASP A 57 16.31 -1.16 6.73
N MET A 58 15.34 -2.07 6.92
CA MET A 58 15.57 -3.32 7.65
C MET A 58 16.64 -4.17 6.99
N LYS A 59 16.59 -4.33 5.66
CA LYS A 59 17.61 -5.07 4.90
C LYS A 59 18.99 -4.44 5.07
N THR A 60 19.09 -3.11 4.98
CA THR A 60 20.35 -2.36 5.16
C THR A 60 20.92 -2.53 6.56
N THR A 61 20.04 -2.50 7.57
CA THR A 61 20.41 -2.74 8.97
C THR A 61 20.94 -4.16 9.16
N CYS A 62 20.25 -5.18 8.64
CA CYS A 62 20.69 -6.56 8.70
C CYS A 62 22.05 -6.76 8.01
N MET A 63 22.26 -6.19 6.83
CA MET A 63 23.54 -6.24 6.13
C MET A 63 24.67 -5.60 6.95
N SER A 64 24.39 -4.45 7.58
CA SER A 64 25.36 -3.76 8.44
C SER A 64 25.74 -4.55 9.68
N ILE A 65 24.80 -5.33 10.25
CA ILE A 65 25.08 -6.25 11.37
C ILE A 65 25.99 -7.38 10.90
N ILE A 66 25.65 -8.02 9.77
CA ILE A 66 26.43 -9.14 9.21
C ILE A 66 27.86 -8.69 8.90
N GLN A 67 28.05 -7.49 8.34
CA GLN A 67 29.39 -6.95 8.02
C GLN A 67 30.24 -6.63 9.25
N LYS A 68 29.64 -6.49 10.43
CA LYS A 68 30.33 -6.21 11.70
C LYS A 68 30.64 -7.49 12.50
N MET A 69 30.13 -8.64 12.07
CA MET A 69 30.44 -9.96 12.62
C MET A 69 31.63 -10.59 11.89
#